data_AF-A0A533VIK1-F1
#
_entry.id   AF-A0A533VIK1-F1
#
_cell.length_a   1.000
_cell.length_b   1.000
_cell.length_c   1.000
_cell.angle_alpha   90.00
_cell.angle_beta   90.00
_cell.angle_gamma   90.00
#
_symmetry.space_group_name_H-M   'P 1'
#
loop_
_entity.id
_entity.type
_entity.pdbx_description
1 polymer ?
#
loop_
_entity_poly.entity_id
_entity_poly.type
_entity_poly.pdbx_seq_one_letter_code
_entity_poly.pdbx_strand_id
1 'polypeptide(L)'
;MKPKPIVEPIKIEKVKLEELDSILKSIKTTDSLRYEAIKEYAGGVCMLCAQLPTRLVSYDMKGAQLVERYCDKCFEKQKWDE
;
A
#
# COMPACT_ATOMS: atom_id res chain seq x y z
N MET A 1 -0.88 4.26 23.29
CA MET A 1 -0.05 3.29 22.55
C MET A 1 -0.93 2.55 21.57
N LYS A 2 -0.59 2.59 20.28
CA LYS A 2 -1.18 1.64 19.33
C LYS A 2 -0.66 0.23 19.69
N PRO A 3 -1.46 -0.83 19.51
CA PRO A 3 -0.99 -2.19 19.71
C PRO A 3 0.18 -2.49 18.76
N LYS A 4 0.98 -3.51 19.08
CA LYS A 4 2.11 -3.90 18.23
C LYS A 4 1.58 -4.27 16.83
N PRO A 5 2.08 -3.65 15.75
CA PRO A 5 1.62 -3.95 14.41
C PRO A 5 2.10 -5.33 13.95
N ILE A 6 1.30 -5.96 13.09
CA ILE A 6 1.70 -7.09 12.25
C ILE A 6 2.03 -6.53 10.87
N VAL A 7 3.24 -6.79 10.38
CA VAL A 7 3.73 -6.27 9.10
C VAL A 7 3.91 -7.42 8.12
N GLU A 8 3.24 -7.33 6.98
CA GLU A 8 3.28 -8.35 5.93
C GLU A 8 3.59 -7.71 4.57
N PRO A 9 4.32 -8.40 3.68
CA PRO A 9 4.48 -7.94 2.30
C PRO A 9 3.16 -8.06 1.55
N ILE A 10 2.82 -7.05 0.73
CA ILE A 10 1.68 -7.15 -0.19
C ILE A 10 2.06 -8.11 -1.32
N LYS A 11 1.29 -9.19 -1.45
CA LYS A 11 1.47 -10.18 -2.53
C LYS A 11 0.58 -9.78 -3.70
N ILE A 12 1.20 -9.30 -4.77
CA ILE A 12 0.53 -9.03 -6.05
C ILE A 12 1.07 -10.05 -7.05
N GLU A 13 0.18 -10.66 -7.82
CA GLU A 13 0.57 -11.59 -8.88
C GLU A 13 1.44 -10.89 -9.92
N LYS A 14 2.46 -11.59 -10.44
CA LYS A 14 3.44 -11.00 -11.36
C LYS A 14 2.77 -10.37 -12.60
N VAL A 15 1.77 -11.04 -13.17
CA VAL A 15 1.02 -10.55 -14.34
C VAL A 15 0.35 -9.21 -14.02
N LYS A 16 -0.33 -9.13 -12.87
CA LYS A 16 -0.98 -7.90 -12.38
C LYS A 16 0.02 -6.77 -12.13
N LEU A 17 1.22 -7.08 -11.64
CA LEU A 17 2.29 -6.09 -11.47
C LEU A 17 2.76 -5.53 -12.82
N GLU A 18 2.92 -6.39 -13.83
CA GLU A 18 3.33 -5.97 -15.18
C GLU A 18 2.25 -5.09 -15.85
N GLU A 19 0.97 -5.45 -15.69
CA GLU A 19 -0.17 -4.64 -16.17
C GLU A 19 -0.21 -3.28 -15.48
N LEU A 20 -0.06 -3.25 -14.15
CA LEU A 20 -0.03 -2.01 -13.40
C LEU A 20 1.16 -1.13 -13.82
N ASP A 21 2.35 -1.70 -13.97
CA ASP A 21 3.54 -0.96 -14.42
C ASP A 21 3.35 -0.35 -15.81
N SER A 22 2.72 -1.07 -16.73
CA SER A 22 2.34 -0.56 -18.06
C SER A 22 1.39 0.64 -17.96
N ILE A 23 0.35 0.55 -17.13
CA ILE A 23 -0.59 1.66 -16.89
C ILE A 23 0.15 2.87 -16.29
N LEU A 24 1.00 2.66 -15.28
CA LEU A 24 1.69 3.75 -14.59
C LEU A 24 2.73 4.47 -15.45
N LYS A 25 3.30 3.79 -16.45
CA LYS A 25 4.27 4.36 -17.41
C LYS A 25 3.61 5.06 -18.60
N SER A 26 2.31 4.87 -18.81
CA SER A 26 1.60 5.52 -19.91
C SER A 26 1.55 7.05 -19.73
N ILE A 27 1.88 7.78 -20.80
CA ILE A 27 1.84 9.25 -20.85
C ILE A 27 0.41 9.80 -20.63
N LYS A 28 -0.60 8.96 -20.85
CA LYS A 28 -2.02 9.32 -20.67
C LYS A 28 -2.52 9.15 -19.22
N THR A 29 -1.69 8.63 -18.33
CA THR A 29 -2.10 8.33 -16.96
C THR A 29 -2.11 9.58 -16.11
N THR A 30 -3.33 10.03 -15.79
CA THR A 30 -3.56 11.10 -14.83
C THR A 30 -3.34 10.60 -13.40
N ASP A 31 -3.18 11.51 -12.44
CA ASP A 31 -3.03 11.11 -11.02
C ASP A 31 -4.24 10.36 -10.48
N SER A 32 -5.45 10.69 -10.95
CA SER A 32 -6.66 9.95 -10.60
C SER A 32 -6.65 8.53 -11.16
N LEU A 33 -6.24 8.34 -12.42
CA LEU A 33 -6.12 7.00 -13.01
C LEU A 33 -5.04 6.18 -12.32
N ARG A 34 -3.91 6.81 -11.98
CA ARG A 34 -2.84 6.19 -11.19
C ARG A 34 -3.36 5.71 -9.83
N TYR A 35 -4.11 6.56 -9.13
CA TYR A 35 -4.68 6.24 -7.82
C TYR A 35 -5.63 5.05 -7.89
N GLU A 36 -6.57 5.06 -8.84
CA GLU A 36 -7.54 3.98 -9.01
C GLU A 36 -6.85 2.66 -9.42
N ALA A 37 -5.90 2.71 -10.36
CA ALA A 37 -5.15 1.52 -10.75
C ALA A 37 -4.36 0.92 -9.59
N ILE A 38 -3.66 1.73 -8.79
CA ILE A 38 -2.96 1.20 -7.61
C ILE A 38 -3.95 0.57 -6.62
N LYS A 39 -5.10 1.22 -6.39
CA LYS A 39 -6.11 0.73 -5.46
C LYS A 39 -6.73 -0.60 -5.91
N GLU A 40 -7.02 -0.74 -7.19
CA GLU A 40 -7.56 -1.97 -7.79
C GLU A 40 -6.57 -3.14 -7.65
N TYR A 41 -5.28 -2.91 -7.93
CA TYR A 41 -4.29 -3.98 -8.00
C TYR A 41 -3.66 -4.32 -6.63
N ALA A 42 -3.48 -3.34 -5.74
CA ALA A 42 -2.85 -3.50 -4.43
C ALA A 42 -3.86 -3.48 -3.25
N GLY A 43 -5.16 -3.35 -3.54
CA GLY A 43 -6.23 -3.23 -2.54
C GLY A 43 -6.22 -1.90 -1.77
N GLY A 44 -5.44 -0.91 -2.22
CA GLY A 44 -5.28 0.40 -1.59
C GLY A 44 -3.97 1.06 -1.98
N VAL A 45 -3.76 2.29 -1.51
CA VAL A 45 -2.55 3.08 -1.77
C VAL A 45 -1.69 3.21 -0.52
N CYS A 46 -0.43 3.63 -0.67
CA CYS A 46 0.40 4.06 0.45
C CYS A 46 -0.29 5.22 1.19
N MET A 47 -0.48 5.07 2.50
CA MET A 47 -1.20 6.04 3.34
C MET A 47 -0.56 7.43 3.35
N LEU A 48 0.76 7.51 3.16
CA LEU A 48 1.51 8.78 3.25
C LEU A 48 1.75 9.48 1.91
N CYS A 49 1.93 8.75 0.83
CA CYS A 49 2.30 9.33 -0.47
C CYS A 49 1.36 8.98 -1.63
N ALA A 50 0.30 8.20 -1.37
CA ALA A 50 -0.66 7.71 -2.36
C ALA A 50 -0.05 6.89 -3.53
N GLN A 51 1.22 6.48 -3.43
CA GLN A 51 1.88 5.60 -4.42
C GLN A 51 1.63 4.12 -4.11
N LEU A 52 2.18 3.24 -4.97
CA LEU A 52 2.11 1.79 -4.84
C LEU A 52 2.66 1.33 -3.48
N PRO A 53 1.83 0.73 -2.61
CA PRO A 53 2.32 0.17 -1.35
C PRO A 53 2.96 -1.20 -1.57
N THR A 54 3.91 -1.54 -0.70
CA THR A 54 4.62 -2.83 -0.69
C THR A 54 4.44 -3.57 0.65
N ARG A 55 3.98 -2.86 1.69
CA ARG A 55 3.76 -3.36 3.04
C ARG A 55 2.29 -3.18 3.45
N LEU A 56 1.71 -4.23 3.99
CA LEU A 56 0.47 -4.23 4.73
C LEU A 56 0.81 -4.17 6.22
N VAL A 57 0.25 -3.22 6.93
CA VAL A 57 0.40 -3.11 8.37
C VAL A 57 -0.97 -3.24 9.00
N SER A 58 -1.10 -4.18 9.93
CA SER A 58 -2.36 -4.40 10.62
C SER A 58 -2.23 -4.30 12.13
N TYR A 59 -3.27 -3.78 12.76
CA TYR A 59 -3.37 -3.59 14.20
C TYR A 59 -4.64 -4.28 14.69
N ASP A 60 -4.50 -5.15 15.70
CA ASP A 60 -5.64 -5.72 16.40
C ASP A 60 -6.21 -4.70 17.38
N MET A 61 -7.42 -4.21 17.09
CA MET A 61 -8.14 -3.23 17.88
C MET A 61 -9.41 -3.86 18.43
N LYS A 62 -9.35 -4.50 19.61
CA LYS A 62 -10.49 -4.99 20.42
C LYS A 62 -11.77 -5.27 19.61
N GLY A 63 -11.72 -6.28 18.73
CA GLY A 63 -12.87 -6.72 17.91
C GLY A 63 -12.89 -6.19 16.47
N ALA A 64 -11.87 -5.42 16.05
CA ALA A 64 -11.67 -4.97 14.69
C ALA A 64 -10.19 -5.00 14.30
N GLN A 65 -9.89 -5.03 13.00
CA GLN A 65 -8.53 -4.93 12.48
C GLN A 65 -8.38 -3.62 11.70
N LEU A 66 -7.48 -2.74 12.15
CA LEU A 66 -7.08 -1.57 11.37
C LEU A 66 -6.00 -2.02 10.38
N VAL A 67 -6.24 -1.80 9.08
CA VAL A 67 -5.32 -2.17 8.01
C VAL A 67 -4.83 -0.92 7.30
N GLU A 68 -3.54 -0.66 7.41
CA GLU A 68 -2.83 0.43 6.75
C GLU A 68 -1.87 -0.14 5.69
N ARG A 69 -1.56 0.65 4.66
CA ARG A 69 -0.67 0.24 3.57
C ARG A 69 0.43 1.27 3.38
N TYR A 70 1.66 0.82 3.18
CA TYR A 70 2.83 1.69 3.04
C TYR A 70 3.76 1.20 1.94
N CYS A 71 4.42 2.12 1.23
CA CYS A 71 5.63 1.77 0.47
C CYS A 71 6.84 1.69 1.42
N ASP A 72 7.90 0.98 1.05
CA ASP A 72 9.06 0.75 1.92
C ASP A 72 9.66 2.07 2.45
N LYS A 73 9.83 3.07 1.57
CA LYS A 73 10.34 4.39 1.96
C LYS A 73 9.48 5.10 3.01
N CYS A 74 8.16 4.94 2.94
CA CYS A 74 7.24 5.55 3.90
C CYS A 74 7.16 4.73 5.18
N PHE A 75 7.25 3.40 5.07
CA PHE A 75 7.26 2.47 6.18
C PHE A 75 8.48 2.67 7.09
N GLU A 76 9.67 2.84 6.52
CA GLU A 76 10.92 3.08 7.26
C GLU A 76 10.92 4.39 8.05
N LYS A 77 10.12 5.37 7.62
CA LYS A 77 9.97 6.66 8.32
C LYS A 77 9.04 6.58 9.52
N GLN A 78 8.24 5.51 9.63
CA GLN A 78 7.34 5.33 10.76
C GLN A 78 8.09 4.70 11.93
N LYS A 79 7.72 5.13 13.13
CA LYS A 79 8.19 4.52 14.37
C LYS A 79 7.13 3.50 14.81
N TRP A 80 7.44 2.22 14.68
CA TRP A 80 6.50 1.14 14.95
C TRP A 80 6.46 0.70 16.42
N ASP A 81 7.48 1.09 17.19
CA ASP A 81 7.74 0.61 18.56
C ASP A 81 7.70 1.73 19.63
N GLU A 82 7.20 2.93 19.32
CA GLU A 82 7.06 4.07 20.28
C GLU A 82 5.62 4.28 20.80
#